data_AF-A0A7I7MF14-F1
#
_entry.id   AF-A0A7I7MF14-F1
#
_cell.length_a   1.000
_cell.length_b   1.000
_cell.length_c   1.000
_cell.angle_alpha   90.00
_cell.angle_beta   90.00
_cell.angle_gamma   90.00
#
_symmetry.space_group_name_H-M   'P 1'
#
loop_
_entity.id
_entity.type
_entity.pdbx_description
1 polymer ?
#
loop_
_entity_poly.entity_id
_entity_poly.type
_entity_poly.pdbx_seq_one_letter_code
_entity_poly.pdbx_strand_id
1 'polypeptide(L)'
;MHVHGSGPIDPAAFGGPSLQDYAALARDAQARGFTDEAGMIALASERGWNPADTKAALDGWVQRMGESMAVGQQFRKLLGY
;
A
#
# COMPACT_ATOMS: atom_id res chain seq x y z
N MET A 1 15.92 4.48 -19.28
CA MET A 1 15.33 5.82 -19.07
C MET A 1 13.84 5.65 -18.82
N HIS A 2 13.39 5.80 -17.59
CA HIS A 2 11.99 6.11 -17.29
C HIS A 2 11.99 7.27 -16.31
N VAL A 3 11.54 8.41 -16.81
CA VAL A 3 11.24 9.60 -16.01
C VAL A 3 9.78 9.46 -15.57
N HIS A 4 9.52 9.51 -14.27
CA HIS A 4 8.17 9.74 -13.75
C HIS A 4 8.20 10.98 -12.88
N GLY A 5 7.53 12.02 -13.38
CA GLY A 5 7.50 13.35 -12.80
C GLY A 5 6.57 13.48 -11.59
N SER A 6 6.96 14.41 -10.72
CA SER A 6 6.10 15.39 -10.03
C SER A 6 4.74 14.92 -9.51
N GLY A 7 4.72 14.46 -8.26
CA GLY A 7 3.55 14.31 -7.38
C GLY A 7 3.96 14.53 -5.91
N PRO A 8 3.03 14.87 -4.99
CA PRO A 8 3.34 15.23 -3.60
C PRO A 8 4.05 14.10 -2.86
N ILE A 9 5.27 14.36 -2.36
CA ILE A 9 6.16 13.49 -1.56
C ILE A 9 5.86 11.99 -1.76
N ASP A 10 6.37 11.42 -2.85
CA ASP A 10 6.27 9.98 -3.12
C ASP A 10 7.26 9.21 -2.23
N PRO A 11 6.80 8.38 -1.26
CA PRO A 11 7.68 7.57 -0.43
C PRO A 11 8.35 6.42 -1.18
N ALA A 12 8.03 6.22 -2.47
CA ALA A 12 8.79 5.38 -3.40
C ALA A 12 10.28 5.80 -3.46
N ALA A 13 10.60 7.05 -3.12
CA ALA A 13 11.98 7.53 -2.98
C ALA A 13 12.78 6.82 -1.84
N PHE A 14 12.11 6.14 -0.90
CA PHE A 14 12.72 5.49 0.26
C PHE A 14 12.76 3.95 0.19
N GLY A 15 12.46 3.36 -0.98
CA GLY A 15 12.70 1.94 -1.24
C GLY A 15 11.63 0.94 -0.78
N GLY A 16 10.43 1.42 -0.38
CA GLY A 16 9.28 0.57 -0.05
C GLY A 16 8.17 0.59 -1.13
N PRO A 17 7.16 -0.29 -1.04
CA PRO A 17 6.03 -0.30 -1.97
C PRO A 17 5.28 1.03 -1.94
N SER A 18 5.00 1.58 -3.12
CA SER A 18 4.32 2.87 -3.30
C SER A 18 2.91 2.84 -2.70
N LEU A 19 2.29 4.00 -2.45
CA LEU A 19 0.89 4.04 -2.01
C LEU A 19 -0.05 3.34 -3.00
N GLN A 20 0.29 3.37 -4.29
CA GLN A 20 -0.41 2.66 -5.34
C GLN A 20 -0.27 1.13 -5.22
N ASP A 21 0.93 0.61 -4.97
CA ASP A 21 1.15 -0.83 -4.74
C ASP A 21 0.40 -1.31 -3.50
N TYR A 22 0.44 -0.51 -2.44
CA TYR A 22 -0.32 -0.75 -1.22
C TYR A 22 -1.84 -0.75 -1.47
N ALA A 23 -2.36 0.22 -2.22
CA ALA A 23 -3.78 0.28 -2.60
C ALA A 23 -4.19 -0.87 -3.54
N ALA A 24 -3.31 -1.27 -4.47
CA ALA A 24 -3.54 -2.41 -5.33
C ALA A 24 -3.57 -3.73 -4.54
N LEU A 25 -2.69 -3.88 -3.55
CA LEU A 25 -2.71 -5.03 -2.64
C LEU A 25 -4.00 -5.07 -1.82
N ALA A 26 -4.38 -3.95 -1.19
CA ALA A 26 -5.60 -3.85 -0.39
C ALA A 26 -6.86 -4.12 -1.23
N ARG A 27 -6.93 -3.61 -2.46
CA ARG A 27 -8.04 -3.86 -3.39
C ARG A 27 -8.13 -5.33 -3.79
N ASP A 28 -7.01 -5.99 -4.08
CA ASP A 28 -6.95 -7.42 -4.41
C ASP A 28 -7.39 -8.27 -3.21
N ALA A 29 -6.94 -7.91 -2.01
CA ALA A 29 -7.37 -8.54 -0.76
C ALA A 29 -8.89 -8.40 -0.57
N GLN A 30 -9.43 -7.19 -0.67
CA GLN A 30 -10.88 -6.95 -0.58
C GLN A 30 -11.66 -7.73 -1.64
N ALA A 31 -11.18 -7.77 -2.88
CA ALA A 31 -11.82 -8.51 -3.97
C ALA A 31 -11.86 -10.03 -3.71
N ARG A 32 -10.88 -10.56 -2.98
CA ARG A 32 -10.83 -11.97 -2.55
C ARG A 32 -11.51 -12.24 -1.21
N GLY A 33 -12.08 -11.21 -0.58
CA GLY A 33 -12.73 -11.31 0.73
C GLY A 33 -11.76 -11.31 1.92
N PHE A 34 -10.48 -10.98 1.70
CA PHE A 34 -9.51 -10.78 2.76
C PHE A 34 -9.62 -9.36 3.30
N THR A 35 -10.09 -9.23 4.54
CA THR A 35 -10.16 -7.95 5.27
C THR A 35 -9.11 -7.81 6.37
N ASP A 36 -8.30 -8.84 6.56
CA ASP A 36 -7.34 -8.94 7.65
C ASP A 36 -5.89 -8.85 7.15
N GLU A 37 -5.00 -8.40 8.03
CA GLU A 37 -3.57 -8.26 7.74
C GLU A 37 -2.94 -9.58 7.24
N ALA A 38 -3.30 -10.71 7.85
CA ALA A 38 -2.82 -12.03 7.45
C ALA A 38 -3.19 -12.39 6.00
N GLY A 39 -4.39 -12.00 5.55
CA GLY A 39 -4.83 -12.21 4.18
C GLY A 39 -4.05 -11.34 3.18
N MET A 40 -3.77 -10.08 3.53
CA MET A 40 -2.92 -9.20 2.71
C MET A 40 -1.49 -9.71 2.61
N ILE A 41 -0.91 -10.22 3.71
CA ILE A 41 0.44 -10.80 3.72
C ILE A 41 0.51 -12.07 2.88
N ALA A 42 -0.50 -12.94 2.94
CA ALA A 42 -0.58 -14.13 2.08
C ALA A 42 -0.61 -13.74 0.60
N LEU A 43 -1.40 -12.73 0.24
CA LEU A 43 -1.55 -12.24 -1.14
C LEU A 43 -0.28 -11.54 -1.65
N ALA A 44 0.42 -10.81 -0.77
CA ALA A 44 1.74 -10.26 -1.07
C ALA A 44 2.79 -11.37 -1.27
N SER A 45 2.71 -12.45 -0.49
CA SER A 45 3.61 -13.60 -0.63
C SER A 45 3.38 -14.32 -1.97
N GLU A 46 2.14 -14.40 -2.46
CA GLU A 46 1.84 -14.89 -3.83
C GLU A 46 2.45 -14.02 -4.93
N ARG A 47 2.65 -12.72 -4.67
CA ARG A 47 3.36 -11.79 -5.57
C ARG A 47 4.89 -11.88 -5.46
N GLY A 48 5.41 -12.74 -4.58
CA GLY A 48 6.84 -12.90 -4.31
C GLY A 48 7.41 -11.86 -3.34
N TRP A 49 6.55 -11.11 -2.63
CA TRP A 49 6.99 -10.16 -1.61
C TRP A 49 7.26 -10.88 -0.30
N ASN A 50 8.25 -10.39 0.44
CA ASN A 50 8.58 -10.96 1.73
C ASN A 50 7.48 -10.58 2.75
N PRO A 51 6.94 -11.54 3.51
CA PRO A 51 5.82 -11.28 4.43
C PRO A 51 6.17 -10.30 5.56
N ALA A 52 7.42 -10.32 6.04
CA ALA A 52 7.88 -9.39 7.09
C ALA A 52 7.97 -7.94 6.56
N ASP A 53 8.51 -7.74 5.37
CA ASP A 53 8.56 -6.43 4.71
C ASP A 53 7.16 -5.93 4.35
N THR A 54 6.28 -6.83 3.92
CA THR A 54 4.87 -6.52 3.67
C THR A 54 4.21 -6.03 4.94
N LYS A 55 4.37 -6.76 6.06
CA LYS A 55 3.83 -6.33 7.35
C LYS A 55 4.36 -4.96 7.76
N ALA A 56 5.66 -4.74 7.68
CA ALA A 56 6.28 -3.45 8.02
C ALA A 56 5.73 -2.31 7.14
N ALA A 57 5.49 -2.57 5.85
CA ALA A 57 4.86 -1.61 4.96
C ALA A 57 3.39 -1.35 5.33
N LEU A 58 2.62 -2.39 5.69
CA LEU A 58 1.22 -2.25 6.11
C LEU A 58 1.13 -1.41 7.39
N ASP A 59 1.91 -1.73 8.42
CA ASP A 59 2.01 -0.97 9.68
C ASP A 59 2.41 0.50 9.41
N GLY A 60 3.42 0.72 8.56
CA GLY A 60 3.88 2.06 8.20
C GLY A 60 2.82 2.90 7.47
N TRP A 61 2.02 2.28 6.61
CA TRP A 61 0.92 2.96 5.92
C TRP A 61 -0.27 3.27 6.85
N VAL A 62 -0.60 2.36 7.76
CA VAL A 62 -1.65 2.58 8.79
C VAL A 62 -1.27 3.73 9.71
N GLN A 63 -0.01 3.78 10.18
CA GLN A 63 0.47 4.86 11.02
C GLN A 63 0.38 6.21 10.29
N ARG A 64 0.82 6.27 9.02
CA ARG A 64 0.72 7.48 8.19
C ARG A 64 -0.71 7.91 7.91
N MET A 65 -1.67 6.98 7.79
CA MET A 65 -3.09 7.34 7.66
C MET A 65 -3.64 7.95 8.96
N GLY A 66 -3.14 7.52 10.11
CA GLY A 66 -3.46 8.13 11.41
C GLY A 66 -2.84 9.53 11.56
N GLU A 67 -1.61 9.72 11.08
CA GLU A 67 -0.90 11.01 11.16
C GLU A 67 -1.33 12.01 10.08
N SER A 68 -1.79 11.53 8.92
CA SER A 68 -2.12 12.34 7.75
C SER A 68 -3.44 11.94 7.11
N MET A 69 -4.47 12.73 7.39
CA MET A 69 -5.79 12.61 6.73
C MET A 69 -5.72 12.73 5.21
N ALA A 70 -4.72 13.43 4.66
CA ALA A 70 -4.48 13.51 3.22
C ALA A 70 -4.06 12.17 2.61
N VAL A 71 -3.23 11.39 3.32
CA VAL A 71 -2.81 10.05 2.90
C VAL A 71 -4.01 9.10 2.90
N GLY A 72 -4.85 9.16 3.94
CA GLY A 72 -6.09 8.37 4.00
C GLY A 72 -7.09 8.72 2.89
N GLN A 73 -7.22 10.00 2.53
CA GLN A 73 -8.04 10.42 1.39
C GLN A 73 -7.48 9.95 0.05
N GLN A 74 -6.16 10.05 -0.14
CA GLN A 74 -5.51 9.58 -1.37
C GLN A 74 -5.63 8.07 -1.52
N PHE A 75 -5.48 7.31 -0.43
CA PHE A 75 -5.70 5.87 -0.41
C PHE A 75 -7.14 5.51 -0.79
N ARG A 76 -8.14 6.16 -0.20
CA ARG A 76 -9.56 5.96 -0.56
C ARG A 76 -9.83 6.23 -2.04
N LYS A 77 -9.27 7.31 -2.58
CA LYS A 77 -9.37 7.66 -4.01
C LYS A 77 -8.78 6.56 -4.91
N LEU A 78 -7.65 5.97 -4.50
CA LEU A 78 -7.02 4.85 -5.22
C LEU A 78 -7.84 3.55 -5.14
N LEU A 79 -8.59 3.35 -4.04
CA LEU A 79 -9.55 2.25 -3.92
C LEU A 79 -10.83 2.47 -4.74
N GLY A 80 -11.10 3.70 -5.18
CA GLY A 80 -12.27 4.06 -5.98
C GLY A 80 -13.48 4.54 -5.16
N TYR A 81 -13.24 5.03 -3.93
CA TYR A 81 -14.25 5.72 -3.11
C TYR A 81 -14.34 7.22 -3.42
#